data_AF-T0PTA3-F1
#
_entry.id   AF-T0PTA3-F1
#
_cell.length_a   1.000
_cell.length_b   1.000
_cell.length_c   1.000
_cell.angle_alpha   90.00
_cell.angle_beta   90.00
_cell.angle_gamma   90.00
#
_symmetry.space_group_name_H-M   'P 1'
#
loop_
_entity.id
_entity.type
_entity.pdbx_description
1 polymer ?
#
loop_
_entity_poly.entity_id
_entity_poly.type
_entity_poly.pdbx_seq_one_letter_code
_entity_poly.pdbx_strand_id
1 'polypeptide(L)'
;MDADDAQIGAQTTNTSTMMYHHYSEAPYYATAPLPAHPRDMVLLPSMLFRDHLVSSPPFEQSRRAPTTFALPSIKSLLSEPSIAPVEATPVVPTKPRWRPSKYCTVEGCERVSQRNGLCHRHGGKRSCKDPSCNAKDRGNGYCIKHGGGRPCDVAHCGKKARRQGMCTQHFRLVNTP
;
A
#
# COMPACT_ATOMS: atom_id res chain seq x y z
N MET A 1 -47.83 -21.29 46.08
CA MET A 1 -49.03 -21.51 46.89
C MET A 1 -48.59 -21.05 48.25
N ASP A 2 -48.73 -19.79 48.64
CA ASP A 2 -49.92 -18.94 48.51
C ASP A 2 -49.58 -17.44 48.39
N ALA A 3 -50.61 -16.67 48.08
CA ALA A 3 -50.64 -15.28 47.64
C ALA A 3 -50.88 -14.28 48.78
N ASP A 4 -51.21 -13.04 48.38
CA ASP A 4 -51.77 -11.90 49.12
C ASP A 4 -50.75 -10.88 49.69
N ASP A 5 -50.49 -9.72 49.06
CA ASP A 5 -51.28 -8.56 48.56
C ASP A 5 -51.44 -7.43 49.60
N ALA A 6 -51.23 -6.20 49.09
CA ALA A 6 -51.52 -4.87 49.61
C ALA A 6 -50.80 -4.33 50.88
N GLN A 7 -50.05 -3.22 50.73
CA GLN A 7 -50.56 -1.87 51.08
C GLN A 7 -49.53 -0.73 50.88
N ILE A 8 -49.96 0.24 50.04
CA ILE A 8 -50.00 1.70 50.25
C ILE A 8 -48.67 2.45 50.51
N GLY A 9 -48.29 3.34 49.58
CA GLY A 9 -47.32 4.39 49.89
C GLY A 9 -46.96 5.35 48.74
N ALA A 10 -47.68 6.46 48.69
CA ALA A 10 -47.29 7.76 48.12
C ALA A 10 -47.08 7.88 46.59
N GLN A 11 -48.16 8.33 45.97
CA GLN A 11 -48.18 9.12 44.75
C GLN A 11 -47.42 10.44 44.96
N THR A 12 -46.33 10.66 44.23
CA THR A 12 -45.89 12.03 43.89
C THR A 12 -45.97 12.17 42.39
N THR A 13 -47.11 12.66 41.94
CA THR A 13 -47.38 13.06 40.56
C THR A 13 -46.55 14.30 40.25
N ASN A 14 -45.43 14.13 39.55
CA ASN A 14 -44.76 15.24 38.88
C ASN A 14 -45.59 15.64 37.66
N THR A 15 -46.58 16.50 37.90
CA THR A 15 -47.21 17.33 36.89
C THR A 15 -46.37 18.59 36.74
N SER A 16 -45.55 18.68 35.68
CA SER A 16 -45.12 19.99 35.19
C SER A 16 -45.31 20.04 33.68
N THR A 17 -46.47 20.61 33.37
CA THR A 17 -47.04 20.97 32.08
C THR A 17 -46.15 21.97 31.33
N MET A 18 -45.93 21.66 30.05
CA MET A 18 -45.70 22.52 28.87
C MET A 18 -44.81 23.76 28.97
N MET A 19 -43.83 23.83 28.05
CA MET A 19 -43.83 24.84 26.99
C MET A 19 -43.23 24.27 25.70
N TYR A 20 -44.12 23.83 24.80
CA TYR A 20 -43.84 23.74 23.37
C TYR A 20 -43.59 25.14 22.85
N HIS A 21 -42.34 25.48 22.54
CA HIS A 21 -42.06 26.53 21.58
C HIS A 21 -41.76 25.89 20.23
N HIS A 22 -42.78 25.94 19.37
CA HIS A 22 -42.65 25.97 17.93
C HIS A 22 -41.47 26.86 17.52
N TYR A 23 -40.40 26.26 17.00
CA TYR A 23 -39.52 26.97 16.07
C TYR A 23 -39.79 26.43 14.68
N SER A 24 -40.29 27.34 13.86
CA SER A 24 -40.87 27.17 12.55
C SER A 24 -39.96 26.45 11.56
N GLU A 25 -40.60 25.57 10.81
CA GLU A 25 -40.16 24.97 9.56
C GLU A 25 -39.61 26.06 8.61
N ALA A 26 -38.30 26.01 8.32
CA ALA A 26 -37.76 26.67 7.15
C ALA A 26 -37.92 25.71 5.96
N PRO A 27 -38.64 26.08 4.90
CA PRO A 27 -39.02 25.15 3.86
C PRO A 27 -37.94 25.06 2.76
N TYR A 28 -38.18 24.10 1.88
CA TYR A 28 -37.75 24.02 0.50
C TYR A 28 -36.24 23.86 0.18
N TYR A 29 -35.91 22.61 -0.17
CA TYR A 29 -35.08 22.24 -1.33
C TYR A 29 -34.77 23.39 -2.31
N ALA A 30 -33.69 24.13 -2.08
CA ALA A 30 -33.05 24.88 -3.14
C ALA A 30 -32.11 23.93 -3.91
N THR A 31 -32.68 23.10 -4.78
CA THR A 31 -31.92 22.43 -5.84
C THR A 31 -31.40 23.50 -6.79
N ALA A 32 -30.15 23.92 -6.60
CA ALA A 32 -29.46 24.74 -7.58
C ALA A 32 -29.25 23.91 -8.86
N PRO A 33 -29.71 24.36 -10.04
CA PRO A 33 -29.42 23.70 -11.30
C PRO A 33 -27.93 23.87 -11.63
N LEU A 34 -27.31 22.74 -12.01
CA LEU A 34 -25.94 22.66 -12.52
C LEU A 34 -25.74 23.62 -13.70
N PRO A 35 -24.58 24.29 -13.84
CA PRO A 35 -24.29 25.06 -15.03
C PRO A 35 -24.21 24.12 -16.24
N ALA A 36 -25.08 24.37 -17.22
CA ALA A 36 -25.02 23.78 -18.53
C ALA A 36 -23.70 24.15 -19.20
N HIS A 37 -22.92 23.16 -19.60
CA HIS A 37 -21.83 23.32 -20.54
C HIS A 37 -22.41 23.48 -21.96
N PRO A 38 -22.22 24.62 -22.64
CA PRO A 38 -22.19 24.61 -24.08
C PRO A 38 -20.80 24.16 -24.54
N ARG A 39 -20.84 23.01 -25.20
CA ARG A 39 -19.77 22.43 -26.01
C ARG A 39 -19.41 23.34 -27.20
N ASP A 40 -18.11 23.37 -27.46
CA ASP A 40 -17.45 23.40 -28.77
C ASP A 40 -17.77 24.54 -29.75
N MET A 41 -16.79 25.43 -29.97
CA MET A 41 -16.37 25.88 -31.32
C MET A 41 -14.98 26.54 -31.22
N VAL A 42 -13.91 25.77 -31.39
CA VAL A 42 -12.64 26.32 -31.89
C VAL A 42 -12.21 25.45 -33.07
N LEU A 43 -12.57 25.91 -34.26
CA LEU A 43 -12.03 25.41 -35.52
C LEU A 43 -10.73 26.15 -35.84
N LEU A 44 -9.75 25.36 -36.32
CA LEU A 44 -8.62 25.68 -37.22
C LEU A 44 -7.33 26.31 -36.62
N PRO A 45 -6.16 26.16 -37.31
CA PRO A 45 -5.79 25.19 -38.35
C PRO A 45 -4.45 24.47 -38.10
N SER A 46 -4.32 23.32 -38.76
CA SER A 46 -3.08 22.61 -39.06
C SER A 46 -1.95 23.54 -39.49
N MET A 47 -0.81 23.52 -38.80
CA MET A 47 0.47 24.01 -39.33
C MET A 47 1.61 23.10 -38.87
N LEU A 48 1.90 22.13 -39.73
CA LEU A 48 3.23 21.69 -40.14
C LEU A 48 4.25 21.30 -39.05
N PHE A 49 4.46 19.98 -38.99
CA PHE A 49 5.69 19.27 -38.68
C PHE A 49 6.96 20.11 -38.73
N ARG A 50 7.72 20.06 -37.64
CA ARG A 50 9.16 20.36 -37.67
C ARG A 50 9.87 19.21 -36.99
N ASP A 51 10.34 18.30 -37.83
CA ASP A 51 11.23 17.21 -37.48
C ASP A 51 12.49 17.78 -36.81
N HIS A 52 12.56 17.69 -35.49
CA HIS A 52 13.81 17.80 -34.77
C HIS A 52 14.34 16.38 -34.52
N LEU A 53 15.10 15.90 -35.51
CA LEU A 53 16.11 14.86 -35.35
C LEU A 53 17.13 15.33 -34.29
N VAL A 54 16.84 15.09 -33.02
CA VAL A 54 17.88 15.14 -31.98
C VAL A 54 18.50 13.76 -31.95
N SER A 55 19.65 13.66 -32.62
CA SER A 55 20.56 12.52 -32.50
C SER A 55 20.87 12.26 -31.03
N SER A 56 20.46 11.08 -30.57
CA SER A 56 20.92 10.48 -29.33
C SER A 56 22.45 10.36 -29.37
N PRO A 57 23.20 10.89 -28.39
CA PRO A 57 24.60 10.52 -28.24
C PRO A 57 24.68 9.04 -27.81
N PRO A 58 25.60 8.23 -28.37
CA PRO A 58 25.81 6.87 -27.89
C PRO A 58 26.35 6.93 -26.45
N PHE A 59 25.64 6.26 -25.54
CA PHE A 59 26.04 6.08 -24.16
C PHE A 59 27.29 5.18 -24.13
N GLU A 60 28.47 5.78 -24.04
CA GLU A 60 29.76 5.12 -23.91
C GLU A 60 29.73 4.19 -22.69
N GLN A 61 29.71 2.90 -22.98
CA GLN A 61 29.72 1.83 -21.99
C GLN A 61 31.12 1.79 -21.37
N SER A 62 31.26 2.42 -20.21
CA SER A 62 32.49 2.43 -19.41
C SER A 62 32.98 1.00 -19.15
N ARG A 63 33.87 0.52 -20.02
CA ARG A 63 34.68 -0.67 -19.81
C ARG A 63 35.70 -0.32 -18.74
N ARG A 64 35.36 -0.56 -17.48
CA ARG A 64 36.38 -0.69 -16.44
C ARG A 64 37.18 -1.95 -16.75
N ALA A 65 38.48 -1.77 -17.01
CA ALA A 65 39.42 -2.87 -17.17
C ALA A 65 39.34 -3.81 -15.95
N PRO A 66 39.42 -5.14 -16.14
CA PRO A 66 39.61 -6.04 -15.02
C PRO A 66 41.00 -5.77 -14.44
N THR A 67 41.07 -5.14 -13.26
CA THR A 67 42.30 -5.13 -12.47
C THR A 67 42.56 -6.57 -12.04
N THR A 68 43.47 -7.24 -12.75
CA THR A 68 44.03 -8.53 -12.36
C THR A 68 44.85 -8.31 -11.09
N PHE A 69 44.21 -8.41 -9.94
CA PHE A 69 44.96 -8.56 -8.69
C PHE A 69 45.58 -9.95 -8.69
N ALA A 70 46.89 -10.00 -8.88
CA ALA A 70 47.67 -11.21 -8.69
C ALA A 70 47.51 -11.69 -7.24
N LEU A 71 46.92 -12.86 -7.05
CA LEU A 71 46.87 -13.52 -5.75
C LEU A 71 48.29 -13.99 -5.38
N PRO A 72 48.79 -13.73 -4.17
CA PRO A 72 50.03 -14.34 -3.72
C PRO A 72 49.86 -15.86 -3.60
N SER A 73 50.85 -16.60 -4.08
CA SER A 73 50.89 -18.05 -4.03
C SER A 73 50.98 -18.54 -2.58
N ILE A 74 49.86 -18.98 -2.03
CA ILE A 74 49.80 -19.67 -0.73
C ILE A 74 50.35 -21.09 -0.90
N LYS A 75 51.67 -21.21 -0.96
CA LYS A 75 52.41 -22.49 -1.01
C LYS A 75 53.09 -22.85 0.32
N SER A 76 52.69 -22.29 1.46
CA SER A 76 53.50 -22.47 2.68
C SER A 76 52.76 -22.49 4.02
N LEU A 77 51.61 -23.16 4.14
CA LEU A 77 51.08 -23.53 5.46
C LEU A 77 50.36 -24.90 5.43
N LEU A 78 50.97 -25.90 4.78
CA LEU A 78 50.59 -27.30 5.03
C LEU A 78 51.41 -27.79 6.22
N SER A 79 50.88 -27.57 7.42
CA SER A 79 51.22 -28.36 8.60
C SER A 79 49.93 -29.00 9.07
N GLU A 80 49.80 -30.30 8.88
CA GLU A 80 48.64 -31.07 9.32
C GLU A 80 48.49 -30.98 10.84
N PRO A 81 47.39 -30.43 11.38
CA PRO A 81 47.05 -30.65 12.78
C PRO A 81 46.26 -31.96 12.88
N SER A 82 46.82 -32.93 13.61
CA SER A 82 46.12 -34.14 14.04
C SER A 82 44.88 -33.75 14.85
N ILE A 83 43.70 -33.90 14.24
CA ILE A 83 42.41 -33.64 14.89
C ILE A 83 42.03 -34.91 15.66
N ALA A 84 42.14 -34.85 16.99
CA ALA A 84 41.54 -35.84 17.87
C ALA A 84 40.00 -35.82 17.74
N PRO A 85 39.30 -36.94 18.00
CA PRO A 85 37.85 -37.00 17.85
C PRO A 85 37.20 -36.11 18.91
N VAL A 86 36.61 -34.99 18.48
CA VAL A 86 35.74 -34.19 19.35
C VAL A 86 34.32 -34.73 19.26
N GLU A 87 33.86 -35.22 20.41
CA GLU A 87 32.52 -35.74 20.64
C GLU A 87 31.48 -34.70 20.21
N ALA A 88 30.55 -35.12 19.35
CA ALA A 88 29.61 -34.24 18.66
C ALA A 88 28.61 -33.61 19.63
N THR A 89 28.85 -32.37 20.05
CA THR A 89 27.80 -31.54 20.65
C THR A 89 26.73 -31.23 19.60
N PRO A 90 25.43 -31.38 19.90
CA PRO A 90 24.37 -31.05 18.96
C PRO A 90 24.36 -29.54 18.69
N VAL A 91 24.76 -29.16 17.48
CA VAL A 91 24.70 -27.79 16.99
C VAL A 91 23.23 -27.42 16.81
N VAL A 92 22.69 -26.66 17.76
CA VAL A 92 21.33 -26.10 17.66
C VAL A 92 21.26 -25.29 16.36
N PRO A 93 20.29 -25.52 15.46
CA PRO A 93 20.18 -24.75 14.23
C PRO A 93 19.82 -23.31 14.58
N THR A 94 20.84 -22.48 14.73
CA THR A 94 20.68 -21.03 14.80
C THR A 94 20.12 -20.60 13.46
N LYS A 95 18.84 -20.19 13.48
CA LYS A 95 18.07 -19.63 12.36
C LYS A 95 19.02 -18.96 11.36
N PRO A 96 19.18 -19.47 10.13
CA PRO A 96 20.07 -18.83 9.18
C PRO A 96 19.58 -17.39 9.01
N ARG A 97 20.49 -16.43 9.16
CA ARG A 97 20.24 -15.00 8.93
C ARG A 97 20.13 -14.79 7.42
N TRP A 98 19.10 -15.39 6.79
CA TRP A 98 18.93 -15.45 5.35
C TRP A 98 18.66 -14.03 4.86
N ARG A 99 19.72 -13.36 4.42
CA ARG A 99 19.59 -12.13 3.64
C ARG A 99 18.75 -12.51 2.42
N PRO A 100 17.60 -11.86 2.20
CA PRO A 100 16.74 -12.23 1.10
C PRO A 100 17.51 -12.18 -0.22
N SER A 101 17.48 -13.27 -0.99
CA SER A 101 18.10 -13.34 -2.30
C SER A 101 17.64 -12.17 -3.16
N LYS A 102 18.57 -11.56 -3.92
CA LYS A 102 18.23 -10.52 -4.90
C LYS A 102 17.32 -11.06 -6.01
N TYR A 103 17.40 -12.34 -6.31
CA TYR A 103 16.65 -13.00 -7.38
C TYR A 103 15.64 -14.01 -6.81
N CYS A 104 14.66 -14.35 -7.63
CA CYS A 104 13.65 -15.35 -7.30
C CYS A 104 14.32 -16.71 -7.06
N THR A 105 14.00 -17.37 -5.95
CA THR A 105 14.48 -18.71 -5.58
C THR A 105 13.83 -19.83 -6.40
N VAL A 106 12.97 -19.51 -7.37
CA VAL A 106 12.38 -20.54 -8.23
C VAL A 106 13.38 -20.85 -9.33
N GLU A 107 13.68 -22.13 -9.52
CA GLU A 107 14.58 -22.63 -10.56
C GLU A 107 14.27 -22.01 -11.94
N GLY A 108 15.31 -21.52 -12.63
CA GLY A 108 15.18 -20.86 -13.93
C GLY A 108 14.49 -19.48 -13.91
N CYS A 109 14.25 -18.87 -12.75
CA CYS A 109 13.62 -17.55 -12.66
C CYS A 109 14.62 -16.43 -12.36
N GLU A 110 15.07 -15.73 -13.39
CA GLU A 110 16.03 -14.61 -13.29
C GLU A 110 15.41 -13.28 -12.80
N ARG A 111 14.14 -13.29 -12.39
CA ARG A 111 13.45 -12.07 -11.96
C ARG A 111 13.81 -11.72 -10.53
N VAL A 112 13.88 -10.42 -10.26
CA VAL A 112 14.18 -9.86 -8.94
C VAL A 112 13.17 -10.34 -7.90
N SER A 113 13.68 -10.78 -6.75
CA SER A 113 12.85 -11.10 -5.59
C SER A 113 12.24 -9.83 -5.02
N GLN A 114 10.94 -9.85 -4.79
CA GLN A 114 10.24 -8.76 -4.10
C GLN A 114 10.15 -9.04 -2.60
N ARG A 115 9.86 -10.30 -2.24
CA ARG A 115 9.58 -10.71 -0.86
C ARG A 115 9.69 -12.21 -0.72
N ASN A 116 10.17 -12.66 0.44
CA ASN A 116 10.33 -14.08 0.77
C ASN A 116 11.15 -14.86 -0.27
N GLY A 117 12.11 -14.23 -0.96
CA GLY A 117 12.86 -14.87 -2.03
C GLY A 117 12.07 -15.08 -3.32
N LEU A 118 10.88 -14.52 -3.47
CA LEU A 118 10.00 -14.76 -4.64
C LEU A 118 9.74 -13.48 -5.44
N CYS A 119 9.62 -13.62 -6.76
CA CYS A 119 9.20 -12.54 -7.66
C CYS A 119 7.67 -12.37 -7.68
N HIS A 120 7.16 -11.33 -8.35
CA HIS A 120 5.71 -11.05 -8.37
C HIS A 120 4.82 -12.20 -8.90
N ARG A 121 5.34 -13.03 -9.82
CA ARG A 121 4.61 -14.18 -10.41
C ARG A 121 4.65 -15.38 -9.49
N HIS A 122 5.75 -15.58 -8.78
CA HIS A 122 5.98 -16.76 -7.94
C HIS A 122 5.65 -16.52 -6.47
N GLY A 123 4.87 -15.49 -6.12
CA GLY A 123 4.39 -15.27 -4.74
C GLY A 123 5.05 -14.13 -3.97
N GLY A 124 5.94 -13.35 -4.61
CA GLY A 124 6.51 -12.12 -4.03
C GLY A 124 5.52 -10.96 -3.88
N LYS A 125 4.24 -11.18 -4.17
CA LYS A 125 3.16 -10.19 -3.97
C LYS A 125 2.31 -10.61 -2.77
N ARG A 126 1.85 -9.63 -1.98
CA ARG A 126 0.86 -9.88 -0.94
C ARG A 126 -0.54 -9.99 -1.57
N SER A 127 -1.28 -11.02 -1.19
CA SER A 127 -2.71 -11.18 -1.49
C SER A 127 -3.56 -10.65 -0.34
N CYS A 128 -4.82 -10.37 -0.63
CA CYS A 128 -5.83 -10.08 0.37
C CYS A 128 -5.93 -11.26 1.35
N LYS A 129 -6.03 -10.95 2.65
CA LYS A 129 -6.22 -11.93 3.73
C LYS A 129 -7.61 -12.55 3.75
N ASP A 130 -8.56 -11.93 3.06
CA ASP A 130 -9.90 -12.50 2.91
C ASP A 130 -9.83 -13.84 2.16
N PRO A 131 -10.41 -14.92 2.71
CA PRO A 131 -10.23 -16.29 2.21
C PRO A 131 -10.77 -16.50 0.79
N SER A 132 -11.75 -15.69 0.38
CA SER A 132 -12.39 -15.77 -0.93
C SER A 132 -11.76 -14.81 -1.96
N CYS A 133 -10.72 -14.07 -1.58
CA CYS A 133 -10.21 -12.95 -2.36
C CYS A 133 -8.78 -13.17 -2.86
N ASN A 134 -8.65 -13.37 -4.17
CA ASN A 134 -7.35 -13.43 -4.84
C ASN A 134 -6.78 -12.06 -5.25
N ALA A 135 -7.42 -10.96 -4.82
CA ALA A 135 -6.97 -9.62 -5.15
C ALA A 135 -5.67 -9.24 -4.41
N LYS A 136 -4.92 -8.29 -4.98
CA LYS A 136 -3.66 -7.81 -4.38
C LYS A 136 -3.92 -6.97 -3.13
N ASP A 137 -3.12 -7.20 -2.09
CA ASP A 137 -3.06 -6.36 -0.90
C ASP A 137 -2.58 -4.95 -1.28
N ARG A 138 -3.34 -3.93 -0.87
CA ARG A 138 -3.01 -2.51 -1.06
C ARG A 138 -2.57 -1.83 0.23
N GLY A 139 -2.50 -2.56 1.33
CA GLY A 139 -2.20 -2.09 2.68
C GLY A 139 -3.03 -2.88 3.70
N ASN A 140 -2.51 -3.01 4.92
CA ASN A 140 -3.15 -3.68 6.04
C ASN A 140 -3.49 -5.17 5.82
N GLY A 141 -3.01 -5.78 4.73
CA GLY A 141 -3.31 -7.17 4.40
C GLY A 141 -4.59 -7.35 3.60
N TYR A 142 -5.19 -6.27 3.08
CA TYR A 142 -6.46 -6.34 2.37
C TYR A 142 -6.38 -5.68 0.99
N CYS A 143 -7.23 -6.13 0.08
CA CYS A 143 -7.41 -5.44 -1.20
C CYS A 143 -8.24 -4.17 -1.04
N ILE A 144 -8.34 -3.36 -2.09
CA ILE A 144 -9.11 -2.10 -2.05
C ILE A 144 -10.59 -2.28 -1.67
N LYS A 145 -11.20 -3.41 -2.05
CA LYS A 145 -12.59 -3.74 -1.72
C LYS A 145 -12.76 -4.15 -0.26
N HIS A 146 -11.76 -4.80 0.31
CA HIS A 146 -11.79 -5.33 1.69
C HIS A 146 -11.09 -4.40 2.69
N GLY A 147 -11.01 -3.09 2.38
CA GLY A 147 -10.49 -2.08 3.31
C GLY A 147 -9.01 -1.74 3.17
N GLY A 148 -8.31 -2.33 2.20
CA GLY A 148 -6.91 -2.04 1.92
C GLY A 148 -6.67 -0.65 1.33
N GLY A 149 -5.43 -0.18 1.47
CA GLY A 149 -5.00 1.14 1.01
C GLY A 149 -5.25 2.25 2.04
N ARG A 150 -4.39 3.27 2.00
CA ARG A 150 -4.47 4.43 2.90
C ARG A 150 -5.67 5.33 2.54
N PRO A 151 -6.39 5.89 3.52
CA PRO A 151 -7.37 6.94 3.25
C PRO A 151 -6.67 8.20 2.74
N CYS A 152 -7.43 9.12 2.13
CA CYS A 152 -6.95 10.44 1.78
C CYS A 152 -6.71 11.27 3.05
N ASP A 153 -5.57 11.96 3.12
CA ASP A 153 -5.16 12.76 4.28
C ASP A 153 -5.99 14.04 4.44
N VAL A 154 -6.70 14.47 3.39
CA VAL A 154 -7.65 15.60 3.46
C VAL A 154 -8.87 15.25 4.31
N ALA A 155 -9.17 16.10 5.29
CA ALA A 155 -10.30 15.95 6.20
C ALA A 155 -11.62 15.75 5.43
N HIS A 156 -12.49 14.90 5.97
CA HIS A 156 -13.81 14.58 5.40
C HIS A 156 -13.78 13.94 4.00
N CYS A 157 -12.62 13.42 3.55
CA CYS A 157 -12.51 12.72 2.29
C CYS A 157 -12.61 11.19 2.47
N GLY A 158 -13.72 10.59 2.06
CA GLY A 158 -13.89 9.12 2.06
C GLY A 158 -13.09 8.36 0.98
N LYS A 159 -12.37 9.07 0.10
CA LYS A 159 -11.61 8.46 -1.00
C LYS A 159 -10.27 7.92 -0.50
N LYS A 160 -9.76 6.90 -1.19
CA LYS A 160 -8.43 6.34 -0.90
C LYS A 160 -7.32 7.20 -1.50
N ALA A 161 -6.20 7.29 -0.80
CA ALA A 161 -5.00 7.95 -1.28
C ALA A 161 -4.37 7.17 -2.44
N ARG A 162 -3.88 7.91 -3.43
CA ARG A 162 -3.16 7.36 -4.60
C ARG A 162 -1.68 7.69 -4.56
N ARG A 163 -1.35 8.95 -4.26
CA ARG A 163 0.02 9.46 -4.17
C ARG A 163 0.09 10.61 -3.16
N GLN A 164 1.22 10.73 -2.47
CA GLN A 164 1.46 11.75 -1.43
C GLN A 164 0.31 11.86 -0.40
N GLY A 165 -0.27 10.73 0.02
CA GLY A 165 -1.37 10.75 0.99
C GLY A 165 -2.70 11.29 0.48
N MET A 166 -2.80 11.74 -0.78
CA MET A 166 -4.01 12.36 -1.32
C MET A 166 -4.72 11.48 -2.35
N CYS A 167 -6.04 11.62 -2.44
CA CYS A 167 -6.81 11.02 -3.53
C CYS A 167 -6.52 11.75 -4.86
N THR A 168 -6.90 11.15 -5.99
CA THR A 168 -6.62 11.71 -7.32
C THR A 168 -7.15 13.15 -7.49
N GLN A 169 -8.31 13.46 -6.91
CA GLN A 169 -8.90 14.79 -6.98
C GLN A 169 -8.11 15.80 -6.14
N HIS A 170 -7.89 15.51 -4.85
CA HIS A 170 -7.13 16.41 -3.99
C HIS A 170 -5.68 16.58 -4.42
N PHE A 171 -5.05 15.53 -4.94
CA PHE A 171 -3.71 15.65 -5.48
C PHE A 171 -3.66 16.66 -6.63
N ARG A 172 -4.63 16.62 -7.55
CA ARG A 172 -4.67 17.55 -8.69
C ARG A 172 -4.85 18.98 -8.20
N LEU A 173 -5.75 19.23 -7.26
CA LEU A 173 -5.99 20.56 -6.70
C LEU A 173 -4.75 21.16 -6.00
N VAL A 174 -3.90 20.33 -5.40
CA VAL A 174 -2.69 20.77 -4.70
C VAL A 174 -1.49 20.91 -5.64
N ASN A 175 -1.48 20.21 -6.78
CA ASN A 175 -0.34 20.17 -7.72
C ASN A 175 -0.70 20.67 -9.12
N THR A 176 -1.71 21.53 -9.26
CA THR A 176 -1.89 22.30 -10.49
C THR A 176 -0.76 23.35 -10.58
N PRO A 177 -0.02 23.41 -11.70
CA PRO A 177 0.99 24.45 -11.92
C PRO A 177 0.36 25.84 -12.07
#